data_AF-A0A5Y3N0L8-F1
#
_entry.id   AF-A0A5Y3N0L8-F1
#
_cell.length_a   1.000
_cell.length_b   1.000
_cell.length_c   1.000
_cell.angle_alpha   90.00
_cell.angle_beta   90.00
_cell.angle_gamma   90.00
#
_symmetry.space_group_name_H-M   'P 1'
#
loop_
_entity.id
_entity.type
_entity.pdbx_description
1 polymer ?
#
loop_
_entity_poly.entity_id
_entity_poly.type
_entity_poly.pdbx_seq_one_letter_code
_entity_poly.pdbx_strand_id
1 'polypeptide(L)'
;MNTQNVNVKTAASESTERWDEKALDSLNSLQMSVSNALLDYQRSPDKARLETQTARLMDQLEVQIRLIPVATPALQQKVDEIAQMLHLMAQFAGTELRK
;
A
#
# COMPACT_ATOMS: atom_id res chain seq x y z
N MET A 1 37.47 -30.42 -2.25
CA MET A 1 36.99 -29.32 -1.39
C MET A 1 37.43 -28.02 -2.02
N ASN A 2 36.52 -27.31 -2.70
CA ASN A 2 36.83 -26.00 -3.26
C ASN A 2 35.76 -25.01 -2.75
N THR A 3 36.27 -23.87 -2.32
CA THR A 3 35.73 -22.99 -1.30
C THR A 3 34.49 -22.26 -1.81
N GLN A 4 33.46 -22.20 -0.96
CA GLN A 4 32.24 -21.43 -1.17
C GLN A 4 32.60 -19.96 -1.39
N ASN A 5 32.53 -19.51 -2.64
CA ASN A 5 32.49 -18.08 -2.96
C ASN A 5 31.16 -17.77 -3.63
N VAL A 6 30.06 -18.03 -2.91
CA VAL A 6 28.70 -17.64 -3.31
C VAL A 6 28.51 -16.16 -3.01
N ASN A 7 28.98 -15.36 -3.96
CA ASN A 7 28.34 -14.14 -4.46
C ASN A 7 27.48 -13.35 -3.46
N VAL A 8 28.11 -12.49 -2.66
CA VAL A 8 27.44 -11.44 -1.86
C VAL A 8 26.51 -10.53 -2.69
N LYS A 9 26.71 -10.48 -4.01
CA LYS A 9 25.86 -9.75 -4.97
C LYS A 9 24.52 -10.43 -5.27
N THR A 10 24.38 -11.76 -5.12
CA THR A 10 23.07 -12.42 -5.32
C THR A 10 22.19 -12.25 -4.08
N ALA A 11 22.78 -12.37 -2.88
CA ALA A 11 22.04 -12.22 -1.63
C ALA A 11 21.44 -10.80 -1.45
N ALA A 12 22.11 -9.76 -1.96
CA ALA A 12 21.61 -8.39 -1.92
C ALA A 12 20.41 -8.18 -2.87
N SER A 13 20.45 -8.77 -4.08
CA SER A 13 19.33 -8.74 -5.02
C SER A 13 18.16 -9.59 -4.53
N GLU A 14 18.40 -10.81 -4.07
CA GLU A 14 17.36 -11.71 -3.52
C GLU A 14 16.70 -11.11 -2.27
N SER A 15 17.47 -10.44 -1.40
CA SER A 15 16.89 -9.75 -0.25
C SER A 15 16.00 -8.58 -0.69
N THR A 16 16.42 -7.82 -1.71
CA THR A 16 15.64 -6.69 -2.25
C THR A 16 14.38 -7.17 -2.97
N GLU A 17 14.46 -8.21 -3.79
CA GLU A 17 13.30 -8.83 -4.47
C GLU A 17 12.28 -9.36 -3.46
N ARG A 18 12.72 -10.04 -2.39
CA ARG A 18 11.82 -10.50 -1.33
C ARG A 18 11.12 -9.36 -0.59
N TRP A 19 11.79 -8.22 -0.43
CA TRP A 19 11.16 -7.02 0.14
C TRP A 19 10.15 -6.42 -0.84
N ASP A 20 10.47 -6.37 -2.13
CA ASP A 20 9.60 -5.83 -3.18
C ASP A 20 8.32 -6.69 -3.31
N GLU A 21 8.44 -8.02 -3.37
CA GLU A 21 7.29 -8.94 -3.40
C GLU A 21 6.39 -8.79 -2.16
N LYS A 22 6.98 -8.71 -0.97
CA LYS A 22 6.21 -8.55 0.27
C LYS A 22 5.50 -7.20 0.35
N ALA A 23 6.17 -6.13 -0.09
CA ALA A 23 5.58 -4.80 -0.16
C ALA A 23 4.46 -4.76 -1.21
N LEU A 24 4.66 -5.37 -2.38
CA LEU A 24 3.66 -5.50 -3.44
C LEU A 24 2.42 -6.27 -2.96
N ASP A 25 2.60 -7.40 -2.29
CA ASP A 25 1.51 -8.20 -1.72
C ASP A 25 0.72 -7.39 -0.68
N SER A 26 1.43 -6.67 0.18
CA SER A 26 0.82 -5.84 1.21
C SER A 26 0.03 -4.66 0.61
N LEU A 27 0.57 -4.00 -0.42
CA LEU A 27 -0.12 -2.95 -1.17
C LEU A 27 -1.36 -3.49 -1.89
N ASN A 28 -1.27 -4.69 -2.50
CA ASN A 28 -2.42 -5.35 -3.12
C ASN A 28 -3.52 -5.64 -2.09
N SER A 29 -3.15 -6.10 -0.90
CA SER A 29 -4.10 -6.33 0.20
C SER A 29 -4.78 -5.02 0.65
N LEU A 30 -4.00 -3.93 0.71
CA LEU A 30 -4.52 -2.60 1.01
C LEU A 30 -5.50 -2.12 -0.07
N GLN A 31 -5.16 -2.31 -1.35
CA GLN A 31 -6.01 -1.98 -2.49
C GLN A 31 -7.32 -2.77 -2.49
N MET A 32 -7.28 -4.07 -2.14
CA MET A 32 -8.48 -4.88 -1.95
C MET A 32 -9.35 -4.35 -0.81
N SER A 33 -8.72 -3.91 0.29
CA SER A 33 -9.42 -3.34 1.45
C SER A 33 -10.11 -2.01 1.10
N VAL A 34 -9.43 -1.14 0.34
CA VAL A 34 -9.98 0.10 -0.24
C VAL A 34 -11.18 -0.20 -1.14
N SER A 35 -11.03 -1.15 -2.06
CA SER A 35 -12.09 -1.57 -2.97
C SER A 35 -13.30 -2.13 -2.20
N ASN A 36 -13.05 -2.95 -1.17
CA ASN A 36 -14.10 -3.50 -0.32
C ASN A 36 -14.82 -2.41 0.49
N ALA A 37 -14.10 -1.41 0.99
CA ALA A 37 -14.70 -0.28 1.69
C ALA A 37 -15.57 0.59 0.76
N LEU A 38 -15.13 0.82 -0.48
CA LEU A 38 -15.93 1.50 -1.50
C LEU A 38 -17.19 0.70 -1.88
N LEU A 39 -17.06 -0.62 -2.09
CA LEU A 39 -18.20 -1.49 -2.38
C LEU A 39 -19.20 -1.54 -1.22
N ASP A 40 -18.70 -1.59 0.00
CA ASP A 40 -19.53 -1.55 1.20
C ASP A 40 -20.26 -0.20 1.33
N TYR A 41 -19.57 0.91 1.09
CA TYR A 41 -20.21 2.24 1.05
C TYR A 41 -21.26 2.35 -0.07
N GLN A 42 -21.02 1.76 -1.24
CA GLN A 42 -22.02 1.69 -2.30
C GLN A 42 -23.26 0.89 -1.87
N ARG A 43 -23.07 -0.17 -1.06
CA ARG A 43 -24.17 -0.99 -0.53
C ARG A 43 -24.90 -0.30 0.63
N SER A 44 -24.18 0.45 1.46
CA SER A 44 -24.70 1.21 2.59
C SER A 44 -23.93 2.53 2.71
N PRO A 45 -24.50 3.66 2.24
CA PRO A 45 -23.81 4.93 2.17
C PRO A 45 -23.67 5.58 3.57
N ASP A 46 -22.75 5.04 4.36
CA ASP A 46 -22.36 5.53 5.68
C ASP A 46 -21.03 6.30 5.57
N LYS A 47 -21.14 7.63 5.56
CA LYS A 47 -19.99 8.53 5.41
C LYS A 47 -19.03 8.48 6.59
N ALA A 48 -19.54 8.37 7.82
CA ALA A 48 -18.71 8.33 9.03
C ALA A 48 -17.86 7.05 9.08
N ARG A 49 -18.46 5.94 8.64
CA ARG A 49 -17.76 4.66 8.50
C ARG A 49 -16.75 4.70 7.37
N LEU A 50 -17.09 5.28 6.22
CA LEU A 50 -16.15 5.46 5.10
C LEU A 50 -14.96 6.33 5.49
N GLU A 51 -15.19 7.43 6.22
CA GLU A 51 -14.13 8.31 6.77
C GLU A 51 -13.20 7.52 7.71
N THR A 52 -13.76 6.79 8.67
CA THR A 52 -12.99 5.97 9.62
C THR A 52 -12.16 4.91 8.89
N GLN A 53 -12.72 4.26 7.87
CA GLN A 53 -12.00 3.30 7.05
C GLN A 53 -10.88 3.96 6.25
N THR A 54 -11.15 5.12 5.65
CA THR A 54 -10.16 5.86 4.85
C THR A 54 -8.97 6.28 5.70
N ALA A 55 -9.22 6.86 6.88
CA ALA A 55 -8.15 7.26 7.81
C ALA A 55 -7.27 6.07 8.23
N ARG A 56 -7.88 4.91 8.54
CA ARG A 56 -7.15 3.68 8.88
C ARG A 56 -6.32 3.15 7.73
N LEU A 57 -6.88 3.14 6.52
CA LEU A 57 -6.18 2.64 5.33
C LEU A 57 -5.05 3.58 4.90
N MET A 58 -5.20 4.90 5.10
CA MET A 58 -4.13 5.87 4.92
C MET A 58 -2.98 5.68 5.89
N ASP A 59 -3.29 5.49 7.19
CA ASP A 59 -2.26 5.19 8.20
C ASP A 59 -1.49 3.91 7.84
N GLN A 60 -2.20 2.87 7.42
CA GLN A 60 -1.59 1.65 6.92
C GLN A 60 -0.72 1.88 5.67
N LEU A 61 -1.18 2.69 4.71
CA LEU A 61 -0.39 3.04 3.53
C LEU A 61 0.91 3.77 3.94
N GLU A 62 0.84 4.74 4.85
CA GLU A 62 2.02 5.46 5.32
C GLU A 62 3.01 4.54 6.04
N VAL A 63 2.52 3.63 6.89
CA VAL A 63 3.35 2.63 7.56
C VAL A 63 4.04 1.73 6.52
N GLN A 64 3.32 1.28 5.49
CA GLN A 64 3.88 0.48 4.40
C GLN A 64 4.99 1.24 3.66
N ILE A 65 4.75 2.50 3.29
CA ILE A 65 5.74 3.36 2.62
C ILE A 65 7.00 3.52 3.49
N ARG A 66 6.84 3.77 4.79
CA ARG A 66 7.98 3.91 5.73
C ARG A 66 8.76 2.61 5.90
N LEU A 67 8.11 1.47 5.77
CA LEU A 67 8.74 0.14 5.85
C LEU A 67 9.46 -0.25 4.55
N ILE A 68 9.22 0.43 3.44
CA ILE A 68 9.90 0.21 2.16
C ILE A 68 11.25 0.98 2.19
N PRO A 69 12.40 0.29 2.32
CA PRO A 69 13.70 0.95 2.41
C PRO A 69 14.16 1.55 1.07
N VAL A 70 13.70 0.98 -0.05
CA VAL A 70 13.92 1.45 -1.41
C VAL A 70 12.59 1.44 -2.13
N ALA A 71 12.06 2.62 -2.40
CA ALA A 71 10.84 2.75 -3.18
C ALA A 71 11.18 2.51 -4.66
N THR A 72 10.97 1.29 -5.14
CA THR A 72 11.06 0.99 -6.57
C THR A 72 9.95 1.72 -7.32
N PRO A 73 10.15 2.11 -8.58
CA PRO A 73 9.13 2.83 -9.35
C PRO A 73 7.80 2.05 -9.45
N ALA A 74 7.85 0.72 -9.46
CA ALA A 74 6.65 -0.13 -9.45
C ALA A 74 5.89 -0.06 -8.12
N LEU A 75 6.60 -0.09 -6.99
CA LEU A 75 6.00 0.09 -5.67
C LEU A 75 5.43 1.50 -5.50
N GLN A 76 6.15 2.53 -5.94
CA GLN A 76 5.67 3.91 -5.89
C GLN A 76 4.41 4.10 -6.72
N GLN A 77 4.34 3.52 -7.92
CA GLN A 77 3.15 3.60 -8.76
C GLN A 77 1.93 3.00 -8.05
N LYS A 78 2.08 1.82 -7.44
CA LYS A 78 1.00 1.19 -6.66
C LYS A 78 0.59 2.00 -5.44
N VAL A 79 1.56 2.54 -4.71
CA VAL A 79 1.31 3.43 -3.58
C VAL A 79 0.49 4.64 -4.03
N ASP A 80 0.87 5.26 -5.14
CA ASP A 80 0.19 6.44 -5.68
C ASP A 80 -1.24 6.09 -6.12
N GLU A 81 -1.44 4.96 -6.80
CA GLU A 81 -2.78 4.46 -7.16
C GLU A 81 -3.66 4.26 -5.92
N ILE A 82 -3.13 3.66 -4.85
CA ILE A 82 -3.89 3.45 -3.63
C ILE A 82 -4.15 4.78 -2.90
N ALA A 83 -3.17 5.69 -2.86
CA ALA A 83 -3.34 7.02 -2.30
C ALA A 83 -4.43 7.81 -3.06
N GLN A 84 -4.47 7.72 -4.39
CA GLN A 84 -5.52 8.32 -5.21
C GLN A 84 -6.89 7.73 -4.88
N MET A 85 -7.02 6.39 -4.75
CA MET A 85 -8.28 5.76 -4.37
C MET A 85 -8.72 6.17 -2.95
N LEU A 86 -7.78 6.28 -1.99
CA LEU A 86 -8.06 6.75 -0.64
C LEU A 86 -8.48 8.23 -0.63
N HIS A 87 -7.85 9.07 -1.44
CA HIS A 87 -8.31 10.44 -1.66
C HIS A 87 -9.74 10.48 -2.19
N LEU A 88 -10.09 9.63 -3.17
CA LEU A 88 -11.46 9.54 -3.67
C LEU A 88 -12.43 9.08 -2.57
N MET A 89 -12.07 8.08 -1.75
CA MET A 89 -12.89 7.65 -0.60
C MET A 89 -13.14 8.80 0.39
N ALA A 90 -12.10 9.57 0.73
CA ALA A 90 -12.24 10.72 1.61
C ALA A 90 -13.17 11.79 1.00
N GLN A 91 -13.04 12.05 -0.30
CA GLN A 91 -13.94 12.96 -1.02
C GLN A 91 -15.39 12.47 -0.99
N PHE A 92 -15.63 11.18 -1.20
CA PHE A 92 -16.98 10.59 -1.10
C PHE A 92 -17.56 10.65 0.32
N ALA A 93 -16.71 10.51 1.34
CA ALA A 93 -17.11 10.68 2.73
C ALA A 93 -17.47 12.14 3.08
N GLY A 94 -17.14 13.10 2.22
CA GLY A 94 -17.32 14.53 2.49
C GLY A 94 -16.19 15.17 3.29
N THR A 95 -15.12 14.41 3.53
CA THR A 95 -13.85 14.91 4.06
C THR A 95 -12.99 15.43 2.92
N GLU A 96 -12.91 16.75 2.78
CA GLU A 96 -11.72 17.33 2.18
C GLU A 96 -10.55 17.04 3.13
N LEU A 97 -9.68 16.10 2.74
CA LEU A 97 -8.32 16.04 3.27
C LEU A 97 -7.69 17.40 2.97
N ARG A 98 -7.77 18.29 3.96
CA ARG A 98 -7.19 19.62 3.86
C ARG A 98 -5.70 19.46 3.62
N LYS A 99 -5.29 20.02 2.49
CA LYS A 99 -3.93 20.10 1.96
C LYS A 99 -2.96 20.72 2.96
#